data_AF-A0A1G2ZLP8-F1
#
_entry.id   AF-A0A1G2ZLP8-F1
#
_cell.length_a   1.000
_cell.length_b   1.000
_cell.length_c   1.000
_cell.angle_alpha   90.00
_cell.angle_beta   90.00
_cell.angle_gamma   90.00
#
_symmetry.space_group_name_H-M   'P 1'
#
loop_
_entity.id
_entity.type
_entity.pdbx_description
1 polymer ?
#
loop_
_entity_poly.entity_id
_entity_poly.type
_entity_poly.pdbx_seq_one_letter_code
_entity_poly.pdbx_strand_id
1 'polypeptide(L)'
;MTAYLVWLIICYIYCIVLSVCVRLELKLVYSKLFHYFSFLALLFLEVQAVISMGSILNLGTAIFIVFSFLFMACLLIPYITFLIGFYFDVGKNAILGLDNIKVDKTYDKAEKAEKEKDYDKALEIYQQYLREDPNDWGAKRRIGEIYYIKGDYIVAVNELMKVFPAVENPEAKVVLAFKISDILIEKLDKVERAKEILKQIESEFQYTKWGRYATNRIRMLVAGAAKELTKQI
;
A
#
# COMPACT_ATOMS: atom_id res chain seq x y z
N MET A 1 3.94 -45.35 28.61
CA MET A 1 4.83 -45.35 27.43
C MET A 1 4.07 -45.06 26.12
N THR A 2 2.90 -45.65 25.89
CA THR A 2 2.11 -45.46 24.64
C THR A 2 1.57 -44.04 24.45
N ALA A 3 1.06 -43.38 25.49
CA ALA A 3 0.52 -42.02 25.39
C ALA A 3 1.59 -40.97 25.04
N TYR A 4 2.79 -41.07 25.62
CA TYR A 4 3.90 -40.15 25.36
C TYR A 4 4.39 -40.20 23.91
N LEU A 5 4.48 -41.41 23.35
CA LEU A 5 4.91 -41.62 21.97
C LEU A 5 3.93 -40.96 20.99
N VAL A 6 2.63 -41.05 21.28
CA VAL A 6 1.58 -40.39 20.50
C VAL A 6 1.73 -38.87 20.53
N TRP A 7 2.01 -38.28 21.70
CA TRP A 7 2.21 -36.83 21.83
C TRP A 7 3.43 -36.32 21.06
N LEU A 8 4.55 -37.03 21.14
CA LEU A 8 5.75 -36.67 20.37
C LEU A 8 5.49 -36.68 18.86
N ILE A 9 4.76 -37.68 18.36
CA ILE A 9 4.40 -37.76 16.94
C ILE A 9 3.54 -36.57 16.53
N ILE A 10 2.57 -36.17 17.36
CA ILE A 10 1.72 -34.99 17.11
C ILE A 10 2.57 -33.71 17.06
N CYS A 11 3.49 -33.51 18.00
CA CYS A 11 4.42 -32.36 17.99
C CYS A 11 5.24 -32.30 16.71
N TYR A 12 5.77 -33.44 16.26
CA TYR A 12 6.60 -33.50 15.05
C TYR A 12 5.80 -33.22 13.79
N ILE A 13 4.60 -33.81 13.66
CA ILE A 13 3.70 -33.51 12.54
C ILE A 13 3.39 -32.01 12.52
N TYR A 14 3.11 -31.42 13.67
CA TYR A 14 2.83 -29.98 13.77
C TYR A 14 4.02 -29.12 13.31
N CYS A 15 5.24 -29.43 13.75
CA CYS A 15 6.46 -28.71 13.35
C CYS A 15 6.75 -28.86 11.84
N ILE A 16 6.51 -30.03 11.26
CA ILE A 16 6.66 -30.28 9.83
C ILE A 16 5.65 -29.45 9.04
N VAL A 17 4.37 -29.46 9.45
CA VAL A 17 3.32 -28.66 8.81
C VAL A 17 3.68 -27.17 8.86
N LEU A 18 4.11 -26.65 10.02
CA LEU A 18 4.57 -25.27 10.15
C LEU A 18 5.72 -24.94 9.20
N SER A 19 6.75 -25.80 9.15
CA SER A 19 7.91 -25.62 8.28
C SER A 19 7.52 -25.59 6.79
N VAL A 20 6.61 -26.48 6.37
CA VAL A 20 6.08 -26.52 5.00
C VAL A 20 5.24 -25.27 4.70
N CYS A 21 4.36 -24.87 5.61
CA CYS A 21 3.53 -23.67 5.43
C CYS A 21 4.38 -22.41 5.24
N VAL A 22 5.49 -22.27 5.99
CA VAL A 22 6.43 -21.15 5.82
C VAL A 22 7.14 -21.23 4.46
N ARG A 23 7.66 -22.40 4.07
CA ARG A 23 8.37 -22.57 2.78
C ARG A 23 7.49 -22.34 1.56
N LEU A 24 6.19 -22.62 1.68
CA LEU A 24 5.21 -22.42 0.61
C LEU A 24 4.56 -21.03 0.62
N GLU A 25 5.00 -20.12 1.51
CA GLU A 25 4.51 -18.74 1.62
C GLU A 25 2.97 -18.62 1.64
N LEU A 26 2.30 -19.56 2.32
CA LEU A 26 0.84 -19.58 2.32
C LEU A 26 0.28 -18.31 2.99
N LYS A 27 -0.80 -17.74 2.40
CA LYS A 27 -1.47 -16.52 2.91
C LYS A 27 -1.80 -16.57 4.41
N LEU A 28 -2.06 -17.77 4.94
CA LEU A 28 -2.36 -18.00 6.35
C LEU A 28 -1.20 -17.58 7.29
N VAL A 29 0.05 -17.75 6.83
CA VAL A 29 1.27 -17.45 7.60
C VAL A 29 1.44 -15.95 7.85
N TYR A 30 0.81 -15.08 7.03
CA TYR A 30 0.85 -13.63 7.23
C TYR A 30 -0.19 -13.12 8.25
N SER A 31 -1.00 -14.01 8.83
CA SER A 31 -2.01 -13.66 9.84
C SER A 31 -1.43 -13.65 11.25
N LYS A 32 -1.64 -12.55 12.00
CA LYS A 32 -1.22 -12.44 13.41
C LYS A 32 -1.88 -13.51 14.31
N LEU A 33 -3.13 -13.86 14.01
CA LEU A 33 -3.88 -14.90 14.73
C LEU A 33 -3.21 -16.27 14.57
N PHE A 34 -2.70 -16.59 13.38
CA PHE A 34 -2.02 -17.85 13.11
C PHE A 34 -0.79 -18.01 14.02
N HIS A 35 0.06 -16.99 14.11
CA HIS A 35 1.24 -17.02 14.99
C HIS A 35 0.89 -17.17 16.47
N TYR A 36 -0.17 -16.49 16.94
CA TYR A 36 -0.65 -16.62 18.31
C TYR A 36 -1.10 -18.05 18.64
N PHE A 37 -1.92 -18.65 17.77
CA PHE A 37 -2.37 -20.04 17.96
C PHE A 37 -1.22 -21.04 17.83
N SER A 38 -0.25 -20.80 16.96
CA SER A 38 0.93 -21.63 16.85
C SER A 38 1.80 -21.60 18.09
N PHE A 39 2.00 -20.43 18.67
CA PHE A 39 2.72 -20.28 19.93
C PHE A 39 2.00 -20.99 21.08
N LEU A 40 0.68 -20.81 21.21
CA LEU A 40 -0.11 -21.49 22.23
C LEU A 40 -0.11 -23.01 22.07
N ALA A 41 -0.15 -23.51 20.83
CA ALA A 41 -0.11 -24.94 20.53
C ALA A 41 1.25 -25.54 20.92
N LEU A 42 2.36 -24.88 20.58
CA LEU A 42 3.70 -25.32 20.99
C LEU A 42 3.86 -25.30 22.52
N LEU A 43 3.43 -24.23 23.19
CA LEU A 43 3.47 -24.11 24.64
C LEU A 43 2.66 -25.21 25.34
N PHE A 44 1.45 -25.50 24.84
CA PHE A 44 0.61 -26.56 25.38
C PHE A 44 1.26 -27.94 25.24
N LEU A 45 1.87 -28.21 24.08
CA LEU A 45 2.55 -29.48 23.82
C LEU A 45 3.79 -29.68 24.70
N GLU A 46 4.55 -28.62 24.97
CA GLU A 46 5.68 -28.67 25.90
C GLU A 46 5.25 -28.96 27.34
N VAL A 47 4.17 -28.32 27.83
CA VAL A 47 3.63 -28.56 29.17
C VAL A 47 3.14 -30.00 29.33
N GLN A 48 2.46 -30.57 28.33
CA GLN A 48 2.01 -31.97 28.36
C GLN A 48 3.19 -32.96 28.36
N ALA A 49 4.23 -32.67 27.58
CA ALA A 49 5.45 -33.49 27.56
C ALA A 49 6.08 -33.57 28.96
N VAL A 50 6.20 -32.44 29.67
CA VAL A 50 6.75 -32.37 31.04
C VAL A 50 5.89 -33.15 32.04
N ILE A 51 4.56 -32.99 32.00
CA ILE A 51 3.64 -33.69 32.91
C ILE A 51 3.72 -35.20 32.74
N SER A 52 3.85 -35.67 31.49
CA SER A 52 3.84 -37.11 31.16
C SER A 52 5.12 -37.86 31.54
N MET A 53 6.18 -37.16 31.93
CA MET A 53 7.53 -37.71 32.04
C MET A 53 7.79 -38.47 33.33
N GLY A 54 7.09 -38.14 34.42
CA GLY A 54 7.29 -38.79 35.72
C GLY A 54 8.73 -38.67 36.27
N SER A 55 8.97 -39.13 37.50
CA SER A 55 10.18 -38.84 38.27
C SER A 55 11.41 -39.76 38.03
N ILE A 56 11.47 -40.54 36.94
CA ILE A 56 12.57 -41.50 36.74
C ILE A 56 13.27 -41.31 35.39
N LEU A 57 14.43 -40.64 35.42
CA LEU A 57 15.37 -40.54 34.31
C LEU A 57 16.36 -41.73 34.32
N ASN A 58 16.48 -42.41 33.17
CA ASN A 58 17.55 -43.37 32.92
C ASN A 58 18.40 -42.88 31.73
N LEU A 59 19.58 -43.47 31.52
CA LEU A 59 20.52 -42.98 30.51
C LEU A 59 19.96 -43.04 29.07
N GLY A 60 19.18 -44.09 28.77
CA GLY A 60 18.55 -44.25 27.46
C GLY A 60 17.47 -43.19 27.19
N THR A 61 16.65 -42.87 28.20
CA THR A 61 15.66 -41.79 28.09
C THR A 61 16.35 -40.44 27.98
N ALA A 62 17.41 -40.18 28.74
CA ALA A 62 18.19 -38.95 28.65
C ALA A 62 18.74 -38.69 27.23
N ILE A 63 19.37 -39.70 26.61
CA ILE A 63 19.91 -39.58 25.25
C ILE A 63 18.78 -39.29 24.24
N PHE A 64 17.68 -40.05 24.32
CA PHE A 64 16.53 -39.87 23.43
C PHE A 64 15.92 -38.46 23.53
N ILE A 65 15.81 -37.90 24.74
CA ILE A 65 15.32 -36.54 24.99
C ILE A 65 16.23 -35.52 24.29
N VAL A 66 17.55 -35.64 24.43
CA VAL A 66 18.50 -34.71 23.81
C VAL A 66 18.38 -34.70 22.29
N PHE A 67 18.31 -35.87 21.66
CA PHE A 67 18.14 -35.96 20.21
C PHE A 67 16.77 -35.45 19.74
N SER A 68 15.72 -35.64 20.55
CA SER A 68 14.38 -35.09 20.30
C SER A 68 14.39 -33.55 20.28
N PHE A 69 15.07 -32.93 21.24
CA PHE A 69 15.22 -31.47 21.28
C PHE A 69 16.06 -30.92 20.13
N LEU A 70 17.15 -31.61 19.76
CA LEU A 70 17.98 -31.22 18.61
C LEU A 70 17.20 -31.27 17.29
N PHE A 71 16.41 -32.33 17.08
CA PHE A 71 15.58 -32.47 15.88
C PHE A 71 14.45 -31.42 15.85
N MET A 72 13.82 -31.14 16.99
CA MET A 72 12.82 -30.08 17.12
C MET A 72 13.41 -28.69 16.83
N ALA A 73 14.62 -28.40 17.34
CA ALA A 73 15.32 -27.16 17.07
C ALA A 73 15.57 -26.96 15.56
N CYS A 74 16.03 -27.99 14.85
CA CYS A 74 16.21 -27.92 13.39
C CYS A 74 14.93 -27.58 12.62
N LEU A 75 13.75 -27.99 13.10
CA LEU A 75 12.48 -27.67 12.48
C LEU A 75 11.93 -26.28 12.87
N LEU A 76 12.23 -25.83 14.09
CA LEU A 76 11.78 -24.53 14.61
C LEU A 76 12.66 -23.36 14.16
N ILE A 77 13.95 -23.57 13.91
CA ILE A 77 14.89 -22.51 13.49
C ILE A 77 14.38 -21.71 12.27
N PRO A 78 13.89 -22.34 11.17
CA PRO A 78 13.33 -21.60 10.04
C PRO A 78 12.10 -20.75 10.42
N TYR A 79 11.23 -21.27 11.30
CA TYR A 79 10.05 -20.57 11.78
C TYR A 79 10.40 -19.37 12.66
N ILE A 80 11.36 -19.52 13.58
CA ILE A 80 11.86 -18.44 14.44
C ILE A 80 12.56 -17.36 13.59
N THR A 81 13.38 -17.76 12.62
CA THR A 81 14.06 -16.82 11.72
C THR A 81 13.05 -16.01 10.90
N PHE A 82 11.99 -16.67 10.41
CA PHE A 82 10.86 -16.01 9.74
C PHE A 82 10.13 -15.03 10.67
N LEU A 83 9.83 -15.43 11.92
CA LEU A 83 9.16 -14.56 12.90
C LEU A 83 9.99 -13.30 13.19
N ILE A 84 11.30 -13.45 13.37
CA ILE A 84 12.19 -12.31 13.59
C ILE A 84 12.13 -11.37 12.39
N GLY A 85 12.25 -11.87 11.17
CA GLY A 85 12.13 -11.05 9.95
C GLY A 85 10.76 -10.36 9.84
N PHE A 86 9.68 -11.12 9.95
CA PHE A 86 8.31 -10.62 9.82
C PHE A 86 7.98 -9.53 10.86
N TYR A 87 8.29 -9.76 12.14
CA TYR A 87 8.02 -8.77 13.19
C TYR A 87 9.04 -7.64 13.23
N PHE A 88 10.27 -7.85 12.74
CA PHE A 88 11.22 -6.77 12.51
C PHE A 88 10.72 -5.85 11.38
N ASP A 89 10.17 -6.39 10.29
CA ASP A 89 9.60 -5.60 9.19
C ASP A 89 8.31 -4.89 9.61
N VAL A 90 7.38 -5.58 10.27
CA VAL A 90 6.17 -4.96 10.83
C VAL A 90 6.54 -3.90 11.88
N GLY A 91 7.52 -4.19 12.75
CA GLY A 91 8.01 -3.27 13.77
C GLY A 91 8.73 -2.07 13.18
N LYS A 92 9.61 -2.27 12.18
CA LYS A 92 10.27 -1.22 11.40
C LYS A 92 9.22 -0.32 10.76
N ASN A 93 8.20 -0.89 10.13
CA ASN A 93 7.15 -0.12 9.45
C ASN A 93 6.24 0.63 10.44
N ALA A 94 5.96 0.04 11.61
CA ALA A 94 5.13 0.65 12.65
C ALA A 94 5.87 1.70 13.50
N ILE A 95 7.16 1.50 13.77
CA ILE A 95 7.99 2.35 14.64
C ILE A 95 8.62 3.49 13.84
N LEU A 96 9.15 3.19 12.66
CA LEU A 96 9.88 4.18 11.87
C LEU A 96 8.96 4.92 10.89
N GLY A 97 7.80 4.37 10.54
CA GLY A 97 6.87 5.01 9.60
C GLY A 97 7.50 5.36 8.24
N LEU A 98 8.68 4.82 7.93
CA LEU A 98 9.54 5.26 6.82
C LEU A 98 8.94 5.00 5.45
N ASP A 99 8.03 4.04 5.34
CA ASP A 99 7.28 3.79 4.11
C ASP A 99 6.33 4.96 3.77
N ASN A 100 5.95 5.78 4.77
CA ASN A 100 5.03 6.90 4.64
C ASN A 100 5.63 8.26 5.02
N ILE A 101 6.93 8.35 5.34
CA ILE A 101 7.60 9.66 5.37
C ILE A 101 7.81 10.08 3.92
N LYS A 102 6.74 10.59 3.29
CA LYS A 102 6.91 11.60 2.24
C LYS A 102 7.64 12.74 2.93
N VAL A 103 8.94 12.81 2.73
CA VAL A 103 9.62 14.09 2.84
C VAL A 103 8.89 14.97 1.83
N ASP A 104 8.06 15.90 2.32
CA ASP A 104 7.44 16.88 1.45
C ASP A 104 8.58 17.56 0.71
N LYS A 105 8.75 17.20 -0.56
CA LYS A 105 9.78 17.77 -1.39
C LYS A 105 9.49 19.25 -1.50
N THR A 106 10.36 20.06 -0.91
CA THR A 106 10.28 21.50 -1.05
C THR A 106 10.88 21.88 -2.39
N TYR A 107 10.18 22.73 -3.13
CA TYR A 107 10.63 23.24 -4.41
C TYR A 107 11.11 24.68 -4.28
N ASP A 108 11.84 25.00 -3.21
CA ASP A 108 12.13 26.37 -2.77
C ASP A 108 12.64 27.27 -3.90
N LYS A 109 13.51 26.73 -4.75
CA LYS A 109 14.05 27.46 -5.92
C LYS A 109 12.99 27.71 -6.99
N ALA A 110 12.16 26.72 -7.30
CA ALA A 110 11.10 26.84 -8.30
C ALA A 110 9.95 27.73 -7.79
N GLU A 111 9.55 27.57 -6.53
CA GLU A 111 8.52 28.40 -5.89
C GLU A 111 8.97 29.86 -5.77
N LYS A 112 10.26 30.12 -5.54
CA LYS A 112 10.80 31.48 -5.60
C LYS A 112 10.63 32.08 -7.00
N ALA A 113 10.98 31.34 -8.05
CA ALA A 113 10.78 31.79 -9.44
C ALA A 113 9.28 32.01 -9.76
N GLU A 114 8.38 31.14 -9.27
CA GLU A 114 6.93 31.34 -9.40
C GLU A 114 6.44 32.63 -8.71
N LYS A 115 6.95 32.92 -7.50
CA LYS A 115 6.63 34.16 -6.76
C LYS A 115 7.13 35.41 -7.51
N GLU A 116 8.26 35.30 -8.18
CA GLU A 116 8.82 36.32 -9.06
C GLU A 116 8.08 36.40 -10.42
N LYS A 117 7.10 35.53 -10.67
CA LYS A 117 6.37 35.34 -11.94
C LYS A 117 7.27 34.98 -13.12
N ASP A 118 8.48 34.50 -12.84
CA ASP A 118 9.40 33.96 -13.82
C ASP A 118 9.04 32.48 -14.06
N TYR A 119 7.94 32.29 -14.80
CA TYR A 119 7.37 30.97 -15.04
C TYR A 119 8.27 30.07 -15.89
N ASP A 120 9.06 30.65 -16.81
CA ASP A 120 9.97 29.88 -17.65
C ASP A 120 11.11 29.29 -16.83
N LYS A 121 11.69 30.10 -15.93
CA LYS A 121 12.69 29.62 -14.98
C LYS A 121 12.12 28.62 -13.98
N ALA A 122 10.90 28.85 -13.48
CA ALA A 122 10.23 27.89 -12.60
C ALA A 122 10.05 26.53 -13.30
N LEU A 123 9.61 26.52 -14.56
CA LEU A 123 9.48 25.30 -15.36
C LEU A 123 10.82 24.58 -15.54
N GLU A 124 11.90 25.30 -15.83
CA GLU A 124 13.23 24.70 -15.96
C GLU A 124 13.67 24.01 -14.66
N ILE A 125 13.46 24.68 -13.51
CA ILE A 125 13.81 24.13 -12.21
C ILE A 125 12.93 22.92 -11.86
N TYR A 126 11.62 22.97 -12.12
CA TYR A 126 10.76 21.80 -11.94
C TYR A 126 11.16 20.62 -12.84
N GLN A 127 11.58 20.88 -14.07
CA GLN A 127 12.11 19.85 -14.95
C GLN A 127 13.43 19.26 -14.44
N GLN A 128 14.27 20.05 -13.76
CA GLN A 128 15.47 19.53 -13.07
C GLN A 128 15.07 18.54 -11.96
N TYR A 129 14.09 18.89 -11.12
CA TYR A 129 13.58 17.97 -10.10
C TYR A 129 13.03 16.66 -10.70
N LEU A 130 12.39 16.74 -11.87
CA LEU A 130 11.90 15.55 -12.59
C LEU A 130 12.99 14.72 -13.27
N ARG A 131 14.18 15.28 -13.51
CA ARG A 131 15.34 14.47 -13.96
C ARG A 131 15.91 13.64 -12.82
N GLU A 132 15.86 14.16 -11.59
CA GLU A 132 16.30 13.44 -10.39
C GLU A 132 15.27 12.39 -9.95
N ASP A 133 13.98 12.75 -9.97
CA ASP A 133 12.87 11.84 -9.70
C ASP A 133 11.80 11.96 -10.80
N PRO A 134 11.85 11.08 -11.81
CA PRO A 134 10.87 11.06 -12.89
C PRO A 134 9.42 10.80 -12.43
N ASN A 135 9.22 10.28 -11.21
CA ASN A 135 7.91 9.94 -10.66
C ASN A 135 7.38 11.00 -9.68
N ASP A 136 8.05 12.14 -9.55
CA ASP A 136 7.60 13.23 -8.70
C ASP A 136 6.32 13.88 -9.23
N TRP A 137 5.20 13.45 -8.66
CA TRP A 137 3.88 13.96 -9.00
C TRP A 137 3.68 15.40 -8.54
N GLY A 138 4.39 15.86 -7.50
CA GLY A 138 4.30 17.22 -7.00
C GLY A 138 4.88 18.23 -7.99
N ALA A 139 6.08 17.95 -8.49
CA ALA A 139 6.72 18.75 -9.53
C ALA A 139 5.91 18.76 -10.84
N LYS A 140 5.44 17.59 -11.32
CA LYS A 140 4.59 17.52 -12.52
C LYS A 140 3.28 18.29 -12.36
N ARG A 141 2.64 18.23 -11.18
CA ARG A 141 1.43 19.01 -10.89
C ARG A 141 1.72 20.52 -11.02
N ARG A 142 2.82 21.00 -10.45
CA ARG A 142 3.23 22.41 -10.53
C ARG A 142 3.52 22.85 -11.96
N ILE A 143 4.19 22.03 -12.75
CA ILE A 143 4.40 22.29 -14.19
C ILE A 143 3.05 22.47 -14.91
N GLY A 144 2.10 21.56 -14.69
CA GLY A 144 0.76 21.67 -15.28
C GLY A 144 0.02 22.96 -14.87
N GLU A 145 0.18 23.38 -13.61
CA GLU A 145 -0.38 24.64 -13.11
C GLU A 145 0.26 25.87 -13.75
N ILE A 146 1.58 25.86 -13.95
CA ILE A 146 2.29 26.95 -14.62
C ILE A 146 1.84 27.06 -16.08
N TYR A 147 1.73 25.95 -16.81
CA TYR A 147 1.21 25.98 -18.18
C TYR A 147 -0.23 26.49 -18.24
N TYR A 148 -1.07 26.18 -17.24
CA TYR A 148 -2.40 26.75 -17.15
C TYR A 148 -2.36 28.29 -17.00
N ILE A 149 -1.47 28.80 -16.15
CA ILE A 149 -1.29 30.25 -15.94
C ILE A 149 -0.79 30.93 -17.24
N LYS A 150 0.10 30.27 -17.99
CA LYS A 150 0.59 30.75 -19.29
C LYS A 150 -0.45 30.70 -20.41
N GLY A 151 -1.59 30.04 -20.19
CA GLY A 151 -2.65 29.85 -21.18
C GLY A 151 -2.46 28.64 -22.09
N ASP A 152 -1.42 27.84 -21.88
CA ASP A 152 -1.12 26.62 -22.64
C ASP A 152 -1.95 25.43 -22.11
N TYR A 153 -3.28 25.53 -22.21
CA TYR A 153 -4.21 24.62 -21.56
C TYR A 153 -4.08 23.16 -22.02
N ILE A 154 -3.72 22.93 -23.27
CA ILE A 154 -3.48 21.57 -23.80
C ILE A 154 -2.28 20.93 -23.10
N VAL A 155 -1.18 21.69 -22.95
CA VAL A 155 0.04 21.24 -22.29
C VAL A 155 -0.24 21.02 -20.80
N ALA A 156 -0.96 21.94 -20.16
CA ALA A 156 -1.39 21.83 -18.77
C ALA A 156 -2.13 20.51 -18.51
N VAL A 157 -3.17 20.20 -19.30
CA VAL A 157 -3.93 18.95 -19.15
C VAL A 157 -3.04 17.73 -19.38
N ASN A 158 -2.16 17.75 -20.39
CA ASN A 158 -1.30 16.61 -20.67
C ASN A 158 -0.34 16.33 -19.51
N GLU A 159 0.27 17.35 -18.91
CA GLU A 159 1.17 17.19 -17.76
C GLU A 159 0.41 16.72 -16.50
N LEU A 160 -0.78 17.26 -16.24
CA LEU A 160 -1.63 16.81 -15.13
C LEU A 160 -2.12 15.36 -15.32
N MET A 161 -2.41 14.94 -16.56
CA MET A 161 -2.84 13.57 -16.87
C MET A 161 -1.72 12.54 -16.68
N LYS A 162 -0.45 12.91 -16.88
CA LYS A 162 0.69 12.02 -16.56
C LYS A 162 0.77 11.72 -15.06
N VAL A 163 0.30 12.64 -14.22
CA VAL A 163 0.29 12.51 -12.76
C VAL A 163 -0.89 11.68 -12.28
N PHE A 164 -2.05 11.85 -12.92
CA PHE A 164 -3.32 11.27 -12.52
C PHE A 164 -3.26 9.79 -12.08
N PRO A 165 -2.61 8.85 -12.81
CA PRO A 165 -2.56 7.45 -12.39
C PRO A 165 -1.67 7.18 -11.16
N ALA A 166 -0.69 8.04 -10.89
CA ALA A 166 0.30 7.86 -9.81
C ALA A 166 -0.17 8.43 -8.45
N VAL A 167 -1.31 9.12 -8.41
CA VAL A 167 -1.83 9.70 -7.16
C VAL A 167 -2.55 8.62 -6.34
N GLU A 168 -1.92 8.18 -5.26
CA GLU A 168 -2.49 7.17 -4.35
C GLU A 168 -3.53 7.74 -3.39
N ASN A 169 -3.38 8.99 -2.98
CA ASN A 169 -4.30 9.63 -2.04
C ASN A 169 -5.65 9.93 -2.74
N PRO A 170 -6.78 9.36 -2.28
CA PRO A 170 -8.07 9.52 -2.95
C PRO A 170 -8.56 10.97 -3.04
N GLU A 171 -8.32 11.78 -2.01
CA GLU A 171 -8.70 13.20 -2.00
C GLU A 171 -7.93 13.98 -3.06
N ALA A 172 -6.60 13.85 -3.05
CA ALA A 172 -5.73 14.50 -4.02
C ALA A 172 -6.05 14.07 -5.46
N LYS A 173 -6.39 12.80 -5.67
CA LYS A 173 -6.76 12.28 -6.99
C LYS A 173 -8.07 12.89 -7.51
N VAL A 174 -9.07 13.03 -6.64
CA VAL A 174 -10.35 13.70 -6.98
C VAL A 174 -10.14 15.18 -7.28
N VAL A 175 -9.37 15.89 -6.45
CA VAL A 175 -9.06 17.30 -6.66
C VAL A 175 -8.34 17.51 -8.00
N LEU A 176 -7.36 16.66 -8.31
CA LEU A 176 -6.67 16.68 -9.60
C LEU A 176 -7.62 16.37 -10.76
N ALA A 177 -8.50 15.37 -10.62
CA ALA A 177 -9.52 15.04 -11.61
C ALA A 177 -10.39 16.25 -11.93
N PHE A 178 -10.88 16.93 -10.89
CA PHE A 178 -11.75 18.09 -11.04
C PHE A 178 -11.03 19.22 -11.74
N LYS A 179 -9.78 19.51 -11.36
CA LYS A 179 -8.98 20.52 -12.02
C LYS A 179 -8.78 20.22 -13.51
N ILE A 180 -8.47 18.96 -13.86
CA ILE A 180 -8.35 18.55 -15.26
C ILE A 180 -9.68 18.70 -15.99
N SER A 181 -10.78 18.24 -15.40
CA SER A 181 -12.13 18.37 -15.96
C SER A 181 -12.51 19.83 -16.19
N ASP A 182 -12.21 20.72 -15.26
CA ASP A 182 -12.53 22.15 -15.36
C ASP A 182 -11.76 22.82 -16.51
N ILE A 183 -10.47 22.50 -16.66
CA ILE A 183 -9.68 22.99 -17.80
C ILE A 183 -10.25 22.45 -19.12
N LEU A 184 -10.60 21.16 -19.16
CA LEU A 184 -11.18 20.53 -20.35
C LEU A 184 -12.51 21.18 -20.76
N ILE A 185 -13.37 21.49 -19.80
CA ILE A 185 -14.68 22.09 -20.06
C ILE A 185 -14.54 23.56 -20.43
N GLU A 186 -13.91 24.36 -19.56
CA GLU A 186 -13.95 25.82 -19.67
C GLU A 186 -13.01 26.38 -20.74
N LYS A 187 -11.87 25.72 -20.97
CA LYS A 187 -10.81 26.25 -21.83
C LYS A 187 -10.64 25.50 -23.14
N LEU A 188 -11.08 24.24 -23.20
CA LEU A 188 -10.85 23.36 -24.35
C LEU A 188 -12.15 22.85 -24.99
N ASP A 189 -13.31 23.08 -24.36
CA ASP A 189 -14.63 22.58 -24.79
C ASP A 189 -14.67 21.04 -25.02
N LYS A 190 -13.89 20.29 -24.24
CA LYS A 190 -13.78 18.83 -24.29
C LYS A 190 -14.59 18.16 -23.19
N VAL A 191 -15.90 18.43 -23.19
CA VAL A 191 -16.83 17.98 -22.14
C VAL A 191 -16.87 16.45 -22.00
N GLU A 192 -16.85 15.71 -23.11
CA GLU A 192 -16.89 14.23 -23.05
C GLU A 192 -15.64 13.65 -22.40
N ARG A 193 -14.46 14.18 -22.72
CA ARG A 193 -13.21 13.76 -22.08
C ARG A 193 -13.22 14.07 -20.58
N ALA A 194 -13.80 15.21 -20.18
CA ALA A 194 -13.96 15.54 -18.77
C ALA A 194 -14.88 14.54 -18.05
N LYS A 195 -15.97 14.09 -18.69
CA LYS A 195 -16.88 13.06 -18.15
C LYS A 195 -16.19 11.72 -18.00
N GLU A 196 -15.36 11.30 -18.95
CA GLU A 196 -14.60 10.04 -18.88
C GLU A 196 -13.71 9.98 -17.62
N ILE A 197 -12.98 11.06 -17.35
CA ILE A 197 -12.12 11.17 -16.16
C ILE A 197 -12.94 11.07 -14.88
N LEU A 198 -14.08 11.76 -14.81
CA LEU A 198 -14.96 11.70 -13.64
C LEU A 198 -15.58 10.31 -13.46
N LYS A 199 -15.96 9.63 -14.55
CA LYS A 199 -16.44 8.24 -14.50
C LYS A 199 -15.37 7.29 -13.98
N GLN A 200 -14.11 7.52 -14.34
CA GLN A 200 -13.00 6.74 -13.81
C GLN A 200 -12.94 6.88 -12.27
N ILE A 201 -13.01 8.11 -11.74
CA ILE A 201 -13.05 8.35 -10.28
C ILE A 201 -14.27 7.68 -9.62
N GLU A 202 -15.45 7.78 -10.24
CA GLU A 202 -16.67 7.13 -9.74
C GLU A 202 -16.51 5.61 -9.66
N SER A 203 -15.93 4.99 -10.70
CA SER A 203 -15.71 3.55 -10.79
C SER A 203 -14.62 3.03 -9.84
N GLU A 204 -13.59 3.84 -9.60
CA GLU A 204 -12.46 3.50 -8.73
C GLU A 204 -12.85 3.59 -7.25
N PHE A 205 -13.64 4.61 -6.89
CA PHE A 205 -14.01 4.89 -5.51
C PHE A 205 -15.51 4.66 -5.22
N GLN A 206 -16.04 3.54 -5.71
CA GLN A 206 -17.44 3.16 -5.54
C GLN A 206 -17.87 3.20 -4.06
N TYR A 207 -19.08 3.72 -3.82
CA TYR A 207 -19.70 3.82 -2.48
C TYR A 207 -18.96 4.72 -1.46
N THR A 208 -17.87 5.38 -1.84
CA THR A 208 -17.16 6.34 -0.99
C THR A 208 -17.67 7.78 -1.18
N LYS A 209 -17.25 8.71 -0.31
CA LYS A 209 -17.54 10.15 -0.49
C LYS A 209 -16.91 10.72 -1.76
N TRP A 210 -15.77 10.19 -2.18
CA TRP A 210 -15.01 10.61 -3.36
C TRP A 210 -15.73 10.25 -4.66
N GLY A 211 -16.23 9.00 -4.76
CA GLY A 211 -17.07 8.58 -5.88
C GLY A 211 -18.34 9.42 -5.98
N ARG A 212 -19.00 9.71 -4.84
CA ARG A 212 -20.18 10.60 -4.81
C ARG A 212 -19.89 12.01 -5.33
N TYR A 213 -18.72 12.58 -5.04
CA TYR A 213 -18.34 13.89 -5.59
C TYR A 213 -18.25 13.83 -7.12
N ALA A 214 -17.64 12.79 -7.69
CA ALA A 214 -17.57 12.62 -9.13
C ALA A 214 -18.96 12.43 -9.76
N THR A 215 -19.81 11.57 -9.18
CA THR A 215 -21.20 11.37 -9.64
C THR A 215 -21.98 12.70 -9.67
N ASN A 216 -21.86 13.50 -8.61
CA ASN A 216 -22.54 14.81 -8.54
C ASN A 216 -22.03 15.77 -9.62
N ARG A 217 -20.70 15.80 -9.85
CA ARG A 217 -20.10 16.63 -10.90
C ARG A 217 -20.61 16.22 -12.29
N ILE A 218 -20.64 14.92 -12.60
CA ILE A 218 -21.18 14.39 -13.87
C ILE A 218 -22.64 14.82 -14.06
N ARG A 219 -23.48 14.69 -13.03
CA ARG A 219 -24.88 15.14 -13.09
C ARG A 219 -25.01 16.62 -13.42
N MET A 220 -24.19 17.47 -12.80
CA MET A 220 -24.21 18.91 -13.09
C MET A 220 -23.85 19.21 -14.55
N LEU A 221 -22.88 18.49 -15.13
CA LEU A 221 -22.50 18.65 -16.54
C LEU A 221 -23.63 18.27 -17.49
N VAL A 222 -24.31 17.15 -17.22
CA VAL A 222 -25.46 16.71 -18.04
C VAL A 222 -26.62 17.69 -17.94
N ALA A 223 -26.93 18.17 -16.72
CA ALA A 223 -28.00 19.14 -16.50
C ALA A 223 -27.72 20.50 -17.15
N GLY A 224 -26.46 20.96 -17.12
CA GLY A 224 -26.02 22.17 -17.81
C GLY A 224 -26.24 22.08 -19.32
N ALA A 225 -25.76 21.01 -19.95
CA ALA A 225 -25.92 20.79 -21.39
C ALA A 225 -27.40 20.74 -21.83
N ALA A 226 -28.27 20.09 -21.05
CA ALA A 226 -29.71 20.03 -21.34
C ALA A 226 -30.40 21.41 -21.29
N LYS A 227 -29.94 22.29 -20.39
CA LYS A 227 -30.46 23.66 -20.25
C LYS A 227 -30.00 24.57 -21.39
N GLU A 228 -28.85 24.28 -21.98
CA GLU A 228 -28.29 25.05 -23.10
C GLU A 228 -28.99 24.70 -24.41
N LEU A 229 -29.27 23.41 -24.63
CA LEU A 229 -30.02 22.91 -25.78
C LEU A 229 -31.46 23.48 -25.84
N THR A 230 -32.11 23.60 -24.69
CA THR A 230 -33.49 24.12 -24.58
C THR A 230 -33.61 25.64 -24.77
N LYS A 231 -32.50 26.39 -24.67
CA LYS A 231 -32.47 27.83 -25.00
C LYS A 231 -32.28 28.12 -26.49
N GLN A 232 -31.87 27.11 -27.27
CA GLN A 232 -31.59 27.23 -28.71
C GLN A 232 -32.80 26.82 -29.59
N ILE A 233 -33.89 26.37 -28.97
CA ILE A 233 -35.18 26.03 -29.59
C ILE A 233 -36.17 27.15 -29.28
#